data_AF-A0A220VH73-F1
#
_entry.id   AF-A0A220VH73-F1
#
_cell.length_a   1.000
_cell.length_b   1.000
_cell.length_c   1.000
_cell.angle_alpha   90.00
_cell.angle_beta   90.00
_cell.angle_gamma   90.00
#
_symmetry.space_group_name_H-M   'P 1'
#
loop_
_entity.id
_entity.type
_entity.pdbx_description
1 polymer ?
#
loop_
_entity_poly.entity_id
_entity_poly.type
_entity_poly.pdbx_seq_one_letter_code
_entity_poly.pdbx_strand_id
1 'polypeptide(L)'
;MWVSCASLFQRALPVLKWLNKLSHEQETIIPVRLVKGAYWDYEIKNAQQLGLNEYPVFTLKESTDLSYMACSSFLLSDECQKFMYPQFATHNAYTLCMIESIGYKKITSYKNYLEWVMFYIIM
;
A
#
# COMPACT_ATOMS: atom_id res chain seq x y z
N MET A 1 3.50 -14.92 6.79
CA MET A 1 2.13 -14.39 6.57
C MET A 1 2.26 -12.92 6.18
N TRP A 2 1.60 -12.46 5.12
CA TRP A 2 1.73 -11.09 4.61
C TRP A 2 0.78 -10.14 5.34
N VAL A 3 1.27 -8.96 5.75
CA VAL A 3 0.41 -7.88 6.24
C VAL A 3 -0.12 -7.12 5.02
N SER A 4 -1.43 -7.07 4.84
CA SER A 4 -2.04 -6.31 3.74
C SER A 4 -2.37 -4.89 4.20
N CYS A 5 -1.89 -3.88 3.47
CA CYS A 5 -2.21 -2.48 3.71
C CYS A 5 -3.03 -1.95 2.52
N ALA A 6 -4.23 -1.44 2.79
CA ALA A 6 -5.12 -0.90 1.77
C ALA A 6 -5.03 0.63 1.71
N SER A 7 -4.58 1.17 0.57
CA SER A 7 -4.35 2.61 0.38
C SER A 7 -5.63 3.44 0.28
N LEU A 8 -6.79 2.81 0.10
CA LEU A 8 -8.09 3.50 0.12
C LEU A 8 -8.45 4.04 1.49
N PHE A 9 -7.84 3.53 2.57
CA PHE A 9 -8.04 4.07 3.90
C PHE A 9 -7.15 5.29 4.11
N GLN A 10 -7.72 6.35 4.69
CA GLN A 10 -6.98 7.59 4.99
C GLN A 10 -5.82 7.36 5.99
N ARG A 11 -5.87 6.25 6.73
CA ARG A 11 -4.87 5.83 7.72
C ARG A 11 -3.72 5.00 7.16
N ALA A 12 -3.71 4.68 5.87
CA ALA A 12 -2.74 3.76 5.28
C ALA A 12 -1.28 4.18 5.53
N LEU A 13 -0.91 5.42 5.20
CA LEU A 13 0.45 5.93 5.38
C LEU A 13 0.88 5.99 6.87
N PRO A 14 0.06 6.52 7.81
CA PRO A 14 0.36 6.41 9.24
C PRO A 14 0.57 4.96 9.72
N VAL A 15 -0.24 4.02 9.26
CA VAL A 15 -0.09 2.59 9.60
C VAL A 15 1.22 2.03 9.08
N LEU A 16 1.62 2.36 7.85
CA LEU A 16 2.91 1.93 7.31
C LEU A 16 4.09 2.50 8.10
N LYS A 17 4.02 3.77 8.51
CA LYS A 17 5.05 4.39 9.37
C LYS A 17 5.13 3.70 10.72
N TRP A 18 3.99 3.38 11.31
CA TRP A 18 3.94 2.63 12.56
C TRP A 18 4.49 1.22 12.41
N LEU A 19 4.16 0.50 11.33
CA LEU A 19 4.73 -0.82 11.02
C LEU A 19 6.24 -0.77 10.84
N ASN A 20 6.76 0.25 10.16
CA ASN A 20 8.21 0.42 10.03
C ASN A 20 8.88 0.67 11.39
N LYS A 21 8.26 1.49 12.25
CA LYS A 21 8.76 1.68 13.61
C LYS A 21 8.76 0.37 14.40
N LEU A 22 7.69 -0.40 14.32
CA LEU A 22 7.57 -1.68 15.00
C LEU A 22 8.60 -2.70 14.49
N SER A 23 8.86 -2.73 13.17
CA SER A 23 9.84 -3.64 12.58
C SER A 23 11.27 -3.33 13.05
N HIS A 24 11.58 -2.05 13.26
CA HIS A 24 12.82 -1.63 13.92
C HIS A 24 12.89 -2.05 15.39
N GLU A 25 11.82 -1.86 16.16
CA GLU A 25 11.78 -2.24 17.59
C GLU A 25 11.91 -3.75 17.82
N GLN A 26 11.39 -4.55 16.88
CA GLN A 26 11.42 -6.01 16.95
C GLN A 26 12.57 -6.64 16.13
N GLU A 27 13.39 -5.82 15.48
CA GLU A 27 14.47 -6.24 14.58
C GLU A 27 14.05 -7.32 13.56
N THR A 28 12.79 -7.27 13.12
CA THR A 28 12.17 -8.31 12.29
C THR A 28 11.68 -7.73 10.98
N ILE A 29 11.86 -8.45 9.88
CA ILE A 29 11.37 -8.03 8.56
C ILE A 29 9.86 -8.25 8.49
N ILE A 30 9.11 -7.19 8.24
CA ILE A 30 7.66 -7.26 8.06
C ILE A 30 7.34 -7.29 6.55
N PRO A 31 6.77 -8.41 6.05
CA PRO A 31 6.29 -8.49 4.68
C PRO A 31 4.97 -7.72 4.53
N VAL A 32 4.97 -6.67 3.71
CA VAL A 32 3.81 -5.80 3.48
C VAL A 32 3.35 -5.84 2.03
N ARG A 33 2.08 -6.15 1.83
CA ARG A 33 1.41 -6.06 0.53
C ARG A 33 0.58 -4.79 0.46
N LEU A 34 0.94 -3.89 -0.46
CA LEU A 34 0.18 -2.67 -0.73
C LEU A 34 -0.86 -2.94 -1.83
N VAL A 35 -2.14 -2.81 -1.47
CA VAL A 35 -3.30 -2.90 -2.37
C VAL A 35 -4.06 -1.58 -2.35
N LYS A 36 -4.88 -1.29 -3.36
CA LYS A 36 -5.84 -0.17 -3.27
C LYS A 36 -6.92 -0.49 -2.22
N GLY A 37 -7.50 -1.69 -2.32
CA GLY A 37 -8.47 -2.27 -1.40
C GLY A 37 -9.72 -2.76 -2.15
N ALA A 38 -10.59 -3.51 -1.47
CA ALA A 38 -11.69 -4.27 -2.10
C ALA A 38 -13.09 -3.96 -1.57
N TYR A 39 -13.21 -3.20 -0.48
CA TYR A 39 -14.45 -3.04 0.28
C TYR A 39 -14.99 -1.60 0.30
N TRP A 40 -14.73 -0.83 -0.75
CA TRP A 40 -15.09 0.60 -0.78
C TRP A 40 -16.58 0.85 -0.54
N ASP A 41 -17.46 0.18 -1.29
CA ASP A 41 -18.92 0.35 -1.17
C ASP A 41 -19.43 -0.03 0.23
N TYR A 42 -18.84 -1.06 0.83
CA TYR A 42 -19.16 -1.50 2.18
C TYR A 42 -18.80 -0.42 3.21
N GLU A 43 -17.59 0.13 3.15
CA GLU A 43 -17.12 1.15 4.10
C GLU A 43 -17.94 2.45 4.01
N ILE A 44 -18.30 2.86 2.79
CA ILE A 44 -19.19 4.02 2.58
C ILE A 44 -20.56 3.77 3.20
N LYS A 45 -21.18 2.63 2.88
CA LYS A 45 -22.49 2.26 3.43
C LYS A 45 -22.45 2.15 4.95
N ASN A 46 -21.44 1.49 5.50
CA ASN A 46 -21.29 1.29 6.93
C ASN A 46 -21.13 2.62 7.68
N ALA A 47 -20.30 3.54 7.16
CA ALA A 47 -20.14 4.86 7.75
C ALA A 47 -21.45 5.67 7.76
N GLN A 48 -22.25 5.58 6.68
CA GLN A 48 -23.57 6.22 6.62
C GLN A 48 -24.57 5.60 7.60
N GLN A 49 -24.61 4.27 7.69
CA GLN A 49 -25.51 3.56 8.61
C GLN A 49 -25.19 3.86 10.08
N LEU A 50 -23.91 4.03 10.41
CA LEU A 50 -23.45 4.40 11.74
C LEU A 50 -23.57 5.90 12.03
N GLY A 51 -23.92 6.72 11.04
CA GLY A 51 -23.99 8.17 11.19
C GLY A 51 -22.65 8.81 11.55
N LEU A 52 -21.54 8.27 11.04
CA LEU A 52 -20.21 8.82 11.30
C LEU A 52 -20.07 10.20 10.64
N ASN A 53 -19.32 11.09 11.30
CA ASN A 53 -19.04 12.44 10.78
C ASN A 53 -18.15 12.41 9.53
N GLU A 54 -17.34 11.35 9.36
CA GLU A 54 -16.37 11.23 8.28
C GLU A 54 -16.28 9.78 7.77
N TYR A 55 -15.86 9.65 6.51
CA TYR A 55 -15.60 8.34 5.90
C TYR A 55 -14.19 7.86 6.25
N PRO A 56 -14.01 6.58 6.63
CA PRO A 56 -12.68 6.02 6.89
C PRO A 56 -11.85 5.85 5.61
N VAL A 57 -12.50 5.93 4.45
CA VAL A 57 -11.95 5.71 3.12
C VAL A 57 -12.02 6.99 2.29
N PHE A 58 -11.18 7.09 1.25
CA PHE A 58 -11.31 8.16 0.28
C PHE A 58 -12.58 7.98 -0.57
N THR A 59 -13.32 9.05 -0.81
CA THR A 59 -14.53 9.05 -1.65
C THR A 59 -14.21 9.24 -3.14
N LEU A 60 -13.08 9.88 -3.45
CA LEU A 60 -12.58 10.06 -4.80
C LEU A 60 -11.53 8.98 -5.14
N LYS A 61 -11.60 8.47 -6.36
CA LYS A 61 -10.66 7.45 -6.86
C LYS A 61 -9.25 8.03 -6.97
N GLU A 62 -9.14 9.27 -7.41
CA GLU A 62 -7.88 10.00 -7.59
C GLU A 62 -7.16 10.16 -6.26
N SER A 63 -7.89 10.39 -5.17
CA SER A 63 -7.31 10.46 -3.81
C SER A 63 -6.76 9.11 -3.36
N THR A 64 -7.42 8.00 -3.72
CA THR A 64 -6.92 6.65 -3.45
C THR A 64 -5.64 6.37 -4.25
N ASP A 65 -5.57 6.82 -5.51
CA ASP A 65 -4.40 6.69 -6.36
C ASP A 65 -3.21 7.51 -5.83
N LEU A 66 -3.46 8.74 -5.38
CA LEU A 66 -2.44 9.58 -4.74
C LEU A 66 -1.93 8.97 -3.43
N SER A 67 -2.85 8.43 -2.61
CA SER A 67 -2.51 7.70 -1.38
C SER A 67 -1.63 6.48 -1.69
N TYR A 68 -1.95 5.72 -2.74
CA TYR A 68 -1.15 4.58 -3.18
C TYR A 68 0.27 5.02 -3.56
N MET A 69 0.41 6.10 -4.35
CA MET A 69 1.72 6.64 -4.73
C MET A 69 2.55 7.08 -3.51
N ALA A 70 1.94 7.77 -2.54
CA ALA A 70 2.61 8.19 -1.33
C ALA A 70 3.08 6.98 -0.49
N CYS A 71 2.23 5.96 -0.36
CA CYS A 71 2.57 4.71 0.34
C CYS A 71 3.69 3.94 -0.37
N SER A 72 3.65 3.85 -1.71
CA SER A 72 4.71 3.22 -2.49
C SER A 72 6.04 3.95 -2.36
N SER A 73 6.02 5.29 -2.42
CA SER A 73 7.22 6.10 -2.23
C SER A 73 7.82 5.90 -0.83
N PHE A 74 6.99 5.83 0.20
CA PHE A 74 7.43 5.54 1.57
C PHE A 74 8.06 4.15 1.68
N LEU A 75 7.40 3.10 1.16
CA LEU A 75 7.91 1.73 1.21
C LEU A 75 9.23 1.54 0.44
N LEU A 76 9.47 2.35 -0.59
CA LEU A 76 10.73 2.35 -1.37
C LEU A 76 11.78 3.32 -0.79
N SER A 77 11.48 4.03 0.29
CA SER A 77 12.44 4.92 0.96
C SER A 77 13.57 4.13 1.63
N ASP A 78 14.71 4.79 1.85
CA ASP A 78 15.87 4.14 2.49
C ASP A 78 15.58 3.71 3.94
N GLU A 79 14.62 4.38 4.59
CA GLU A 79 14.14 4.05 5.94
C GLU A 79 13.53 2.64 6.01
N CYS A 80 12.85 2.21 4.94
CA CYS A 80 12.12 0.94 4.90
C CYS A 80 12.98 -0.25 4.39
N GLN A 81 14.10 0.02 3.72
CA GLN A 81 14.84 -0.98 2.94
C GLN A 81 15.37 -2.18 3.75
N LYS A 82 15.57 -2.04 5.07
CA LYS A 82 16.14 -3.11 5.91
C LYS A 82 15.09 -4.00 6.58
N PHE A 83 13.94 -3.42 6.95
CA PHE A 83 12.97 -4.08 7.83
C PHE A 83 11.58 -4.23 7.22
N MET A 84 11.36 -3.73 6.00
CA MET A 84 10.10 -3.86 5.29
C MET A 84 10.33 -4.59 3.97
N TYR A 85 9.50 -5.58 3.68
CA TYR A 85 9.47 -6.25 2.39
C TYR A 85 8.20 -5.86 1.63
N PRO A 86 8.25 -4.80 0.78
CA PRO A 86 7.08 -4.36 0.04
C PRO A 86 6.74 -5.26 -1.16
N GLN A 87 5.46 -5.59 -1.30
CA GLN A 87 4.84 -6.18 -2.49
C GLN A 87 3.76 -5.21 -3.02
N PHE A 88 3.83 -4.87 -4.29
CA PHE A 88 2.87 -3.95 -4.92
C PHE A 88 1.83 -4.74 -5.73
N ALA A 89 0.58 -4.75 -5.26
CA ALA A 89 -0.53 -5.40 -5.93
C ALA A 89 -1.40 -4.37 -6.66
N THR A 90 -1.32 -4.35 -7.99
CA THR A 90 -2.09 -3.46 -8.86
C THR A 90 -2.21 -4.05 -10.26
N HIS A 91 -3.34 -3.81 -10.92
CA HIS A 91 -3.55 -4.08 -12.36
C HIS A 91 -3.48 -2.78 -13.20
N ASN A 92 -3.31 -1.63 -12.54
CA ASN A 92 -3.25 -0.34 -13.22
C ASN A 92 -1.83 -0.12 -13.76
N ALA A 93 -1.69 -0.14 -15.09
CA ALA A 93 -0.43 0.06 -15.79
C ALA A 93 0.25 1.39 -15.45
N TYR A 94 -0.51 2.46 -15.24
CA TYR A 94 0.04 3.75 -14.84
C TYR A 94 0.68 3.68 -13.45
N THR A 95 0.01 3.02 -12.50
CA THR A 95 0.56 2.78 -11.16
C THR A 95 1.82 1.91 -11.23
N LEU A 96 1.85 0.91 -12.12
CA LEU A 96 3.01 0.05 -12.35
C LEU A 96 4.22 0.86 -12.85
N CYS A 97 4.05 1.64 -13.92
CA CYS A 97 5.12 2.49 -14.46
C CYS A 97 5.60 3.52 -13.44
N MET A 98 4.70 4.07 -12.61
CA MET A 98 5.07 5.00 -11.55
C MET A 98 5.99 4.35 -10.53
N ILE A 99 5.63 3.16 -10.01
CA ILE A 99 6.46 2.42 -9.05
C ILE A 99 7.82 2.08 -9.66
N GLU A 100 7.83 1.62 -10.91
CA GLU A 100 9.07 1.33 -11.63
C GLU A 100 9.96 2.58 -11.74
N SER A 101 9.38 3.74 -12.07
CA SER A 101 10.12 5.00 -12.16
C SER A 101 10.71 5.45 -10.82
N ILE A 102 9.98 5.26 -9.71
CA ILE A 102 10.45 5.56 -8.35
C ILE A 102 11.58 4.60 -7.96
N GLY A 103 11.41 3.31 -8.28
CA GLY A 103 12.38 2.25 -7.99
C GLY A 103 13.60 2.22 -8.91
N TYR A 104 13.58 2.93 -10.04
CA TYR A 104 14.57 2.81 -11.12
C TYR A 104 16.02 3.06 -10.64
N LYS A 105 16.23 3.99 -9.71
CA LYS A 105 17.57 4.29 -9.17
C LYS A 105 18.09 3.23 -8.18
N LYS A 106 17.25 2.28 -7.74
CA LYS A 106 17.58 1.30 -6.69
C LYS A 106 17.63 -0.15 -7.21
N ILE A 107 17.43 -0.36 -8.51
CA ILE A 107 17.23 -1.66 -9.20
C ILE A 107 18.22 -2.77 -8.82
N THR A 108 19.45 -2.47 -8.40
CA THR A 108 20.45 -3.50 -8.04
C THR A 108 20.08 -4.29 -6.77
N SER A 109 19.28 -3.72 -5.86
CA SER A 109 18.88 -4.39 -4.60
C SER A 109 17.45 -4.95 -4.64
N TYR A 110 16.60 -4.47 -5.56
CA TYR A 110 15.14 -4.68 -5.50
C TYR A 110 14.56 -5.72 -6.47
N LYS A 111 15.39 -6.49 -7.20
CA LYS A 111 14.94 -7.50 -8.18
C LYS A 111 13.95 -8.55 -7.61
N ASN A 112 13.93 -8.78 -6.30
CA ASN A 112 13.03 -9.74 -5.65
C ASN A 112 11.73 -9.11 -5.11
N TYR A 113 11.61 -7.78 -5.01
CA TYR A 113 10.47 -7.11 -4.37
C TYR A 113 9.32 -6.82 -5.35
N LEU A 114 9.61 -6.87 -6.65
CA LEU A 114 8.63 -6.76 -7.73
C LEU A 114 7.99 -8.12 -8.02
N GLU A 115 7.62 -8.86 -6.97
CA GLU A 115 6.60 -9.90 -7.10
C GLU A 115 5.27 -9.19 -7.35
N TRP A 116 5.03 -8.87 -8.62
CA TRP A 116 3.75 -8.35 -9.08
C TRP A 116 2.70 -9.40 -8.80
N VAL A 117 1.93 -9.21 -7.73
CA VAL A 117 0.73 -9.99 -7.49
C VAL A 117 -0.35 -9.43 -8.42
N MET A 118 -0.25 -9.76 -9.71
CA MET A 118 -1.40 -9.80 -10.58
C MET A 118 -2.26 -10.92 -10.05
N PHE A 119 -3.44 -10.60 -9.50
CA PHE A 119 -4.48 -11.60 -9.34
C PHE A 119 -4.65 -12.24 -10.71
N TYR A 120 -4.33 -13.52 -10.84
CA TYR A 120 -4.81 -14.31 -11.97
C TYR A 120 -6.31 -14.06 -12.02
N ILE A 121 -6.78 -13.55 -13.15
CA ILE A 121 -8.18 -13.33 -13.45
C ILE A 121 -8.89 -14.67 -13.22
N ILE A 122 -9.58 -14.79 -12.09
CA ILE A 122 -10.68 -15.73 -11.94
C ILE A 122 -11.89 -14.82 -11.81
N MET A 123 -12.51 -14.58 -12.96
CA MET A 123 -13.94 -14.31 -13.02
C MET A 123 -14.69 -15.57 -12.58
#